data_AF-A0A1R1B4H5-F1
#
_entry.id   AF-A0A1R1B4H5-F1
#
_cell.length_a   1.000
_cell.length_b   1.000
_cell.length_c   1.000
_cell.angle_alpha   90.00
_cell.angle_beta   90.00
_cell.angle_gamma   90.00
#
_symmetry.space_group_name_H-M   'P 1'
#
loop_
_entity.id
_entity.type
_entity.pdbx_description
1 polymer ?
#
loop_
_entity_poly.entity_id
_entity_poly.type
_entity_poly.pdbx_seq_one_letter_code
_entity_poly.pdbx_strand_id
1 'polypeptide(L)'
;MQIPVIQSSYCWGNLGCADYVGGKTMLKGVTPTAVTPEAEITVSFTYKPAPNGLNIQQFSDDKTIQIPLKNGSFNAPKEKGIYYYGISAFWTTEDGKYSNGDTSSVFVIEIR
;
A
#
# COMPACT_ATOMS: atom_id res chain seq x y z
N MET A 1 -1.21 3.42 -16.49
CA MET A 1 -1.56 2.03 -16.16
C MET A 1 -2.04 1.99 -14.71
N GLN A 2 -3.02 1.17 -14.37
CA GLN A 2 -3.49 1.01 -13.00
C GLN A 2 -3.03 -0.34 -12.45
N ILE A 3 -2.45 -0.34 -11.25
CA ILE A 3 -2.06 -1.56 -10.55
C ILE A 3 -3.25 -1.97 -9.66
N PRO A 4 -3.80 -3.19 -9.83
CA PRO A 4 -4.84 -3.68 -8.94
C PRO A 4 -4.32 -3.79 -7.50
N VAL A 5 -5.16 -3.40 -6.55
CA VAL A 5 -4.87 -3.49 -5.12
C VAL A 5 -5.97 -4.30 -4.45
N ILE A 6 -5.60 -5.03 -3.39
CA ILE A 6 -6.54 -5.75 -2.54
C ILE A 6 -6.58 -5.02 -1.20
N GLN A 7 -7.78 -4.59 -0.77
CA GLN A 7 -7.95 -4.04 0.57
C GLN A 7 -7.68 -5.13 1.61
N SER A 8 -6.90 -4.79 2.63
CA SER A 8 -6.58 -5.64 3.77
C SER A 8 -7.28 -5.11 5.02
N SER A 9 -6.65 -5.17 6.19
CA SER A 9 -7.20 -4.65 7.43
C SER A 9 -7.62 -3.19 7.32
N TYR A 10 -8.69 -2.83 8.01
CA TYR A 10 -9.17 -1.46 8.14
C TYR A 10 -9.90 -1.27 9.46
N CYS A 11 -9.94 -0.03 9.93
CA CYS A 11 -10.82 0.35 11.02
C CYS A 11 -11.40 1.76 10.82
N TRP A 12 -12.70 1.89 11.09
CA TRP A 12 -13.47 3.11 10.88
C TRP A 12 -14.21 3.53 12.16
N GLY A 13 -13.46 3.73 13.25
CA GLY A 13 -14.03 4.16 14.53
C GLY A 13 -15.25 3.34 14.95
N ASN A 14 -16.40 4.00 15.07
CA ASN A 14 -17.66 3.36 15.49
C ASN A 14 -18.29 2.44 14.42
N LEU A 15 -17.83 2.48 13.18
CA LEU A 15 -18.30 1.57 12.11
C LEU A 15 -17.63 0.19 12.19
N GLY A 16 -16.60 0.05 13.04
CA GLY A 16 -15.92 -1.21 13.32
C GLY A 16 -14.63 -1.39 12.54
N CYS A 17 -13.97 -2.51 12.85
CA CYS A 17 -12.73 -2.92 12.21
C CYS A 17 -12.89 -4.30 11.58
N ALA A 18 -12.12 -4.57 10.54
CA ALA A 18 -11.96 -5.91 9.97
C ALA A 18 -10.47 -6.20 9.84
N ASP A 19 -10.05 -7.36 10.34
CA ASP A 19 -8.68 -7.83 10.25
C ASP A 19 -8.51 -8.91 9.19
N TYR A 20 -7.47 -8.78 8.38
CA TYR A 20 -7.13 -9.72 7.33
C TYR A 20 -5.73 -10.30 7.55
N VAL A 21 -5.46 -11.43 6.89
CA VAL A 21 -4.10 -11.98 6.86
C VAL A 21 -3.15 -10.94 6.25
N GLY A 22 -1.94 -10.83 6.79
CA GLY A 22 -1.00 -9.78 6.39
C GLY A 22 -0.13 -10.13 5.18
N GLY A 23 0.46 -9.08 4.59
CA GLY A 23 1.64 -9.18 3.73
C GLY A 23 1.46 -10.00 2.45
N LYS A 24 2.52 -10.74 2.07
CA LYS A 24 2.56 -11.55 0.84
C LYS A 24 1.50 -12.65 0.79
N THR A 25 0.98 -13.09 1.93
CA THR A 25 -0.01 -14.18 2.01
C THR A 25 -1.33 -13.80 1.36
N MET A 26 -1.76 -12.53 1.48
CA MET A 26 -2.95 -12.00 0.79
C MET A 26 -2.83 -12.01 -0.73
N LEU A 27 -1.61 -12.03 -1.24
CA LEU A 27 -1.32 -11.95 -2.68
C LEU A 27 -1.09 -13.34 -3.30
N LYS A 28 -1.33 -14.42 -2.55
CA LYS A 28 -1.20 -15.79 -3.07
C LYS A 28 -2.19 -16.02 -4.22
N GLY A 29 -1.67 -16.36 -5.39
CA GLY A 29 -2.47 -16.60 -6.59
C GLY A 29 -2.86 -15.33 -7.37
N VAL A 30 -2.46 -14.14 -6.91
CA VAL A 30 -2.65 -12.89 -7.64
C VAL A 30 -1.60 -12.78 -8.75
N THR A 31 -2.03 -12.50 -9.97
CA THR A 31 -1.12 -12.24 -11.09
C THR A 31 -0.43 -10.88 -10.91
N PRO A 32 0.92 -10.81 -10.87
CA PRO A 32 1.64 -9.55 -10.77
C PRO A 32 1.38 -8.62 -11.96
N THR A 33 1.32 -7.32 -11.69
CA THR A 33 1.28 -6.32 -12.76
C THR A 33 2.68 -6.09 -13.31
N ALA A 34 2.87 -6.25 -14.63
CA ALA A 34 4.15 -5.97 -15.26
C ALA A 34 4.43 -4.45 -15.26
N VAL A 35 5.59 -4.05 -14.74
CA VAL A 35 6.02 -2.66 -14.61
C VAL A 35 7.43 -2.52 -15.17
N THR A 36 7.72 -1.42 -15.86
CA THR A 36 9.08 -1.15 -16.36
C THR A 36 10.02 -0.79 -15.20
N PRO A 37 11.31 -1.15 -15.27
CA PRO A 37 12.29 -0.75 -14.27
C PRO A 37 12.25 0.76 -14.00
N GLU A 38 12.38 1.13 -12.72
CA GLU A 38 12.42 2.53 -12.26
C GLU A 38 11.17 3.38 -12.57
N ALA A 39 10.08 2.78 -13.05
CA ALA A 39 8.82 3.49 -13.28
C ALA A 39 8.31 4.18 -12.02
N GLU A 40 7.78 5.40 -12.17
CA GLU A 40 7.10 6.07 -11.08
C GLU A 40 5.73 5.43 -10.80
N ILE A 41 5.49 5.08 -9.55
CA ILE A 41 4.23 4.53 -9.05
C ILE A 41 3.64 5.54 -8.06
N THR A 42 2.47 6.08 -8.38
CA THR A 42 1.73 7.03 -7.55
C THR A 42 0.57 6.33 -6.84
N VAL A 43 0.43 6.56 -5.53
CA VAL A 43 -0.74 6.12 -4.77
C VAL A 43 -1.76 7.25 -4.69
N SER A 44 -3.01 6.95 -5.01
CA SER A 44 -4.10 7.93 -4.99
C SER A 44 -5.38 7.31 -4.42
N PHE A 45 -6.24 8.16 -3.86
CA PHE A 45 -7.50 7.79 -3.25
C PHE A 45 -8.65 8.52 -3.95
N THR A 46 -9.67 7.76 -4.34
CA THR A 46 -10.89 8.31 -4.94
C THR A 46 -11.77 8.99 -3.88
N TYR A 47 -11.76 8.47 -2.66
CA TYR A 47 -12.45 9.08 -1.52
C TYR A 47 -11.85 10.44 -1.14
N LYS A 48 -12.73 11.37 -0.73
CA LYS A 48 -12.37 12.71 -0.25
C LYS A 48 -12.96 12.95 1.16
N PRO A 49 -12.18 13.53 2.10
CA PRO A 49 -10.78 13.93 1.95
C PRO A 49 -9.85 12.71 1.79
N ALA A 50 -8.74 12.91 1.06
CA ALA A 50 -7.67 11.91 0.97
C ALA A 50 -7.01 11.72 2.34
N PRO A 51 -6.35 10.58 2.62
CA PRO A 51 -5.67 10.37 3.90
C PRO A 51 -4.56 11.40 4.09
N ASN A 52 -4.36 11.83 5.33
CA ASN A 52 -3.30 12.76 5.71
C ASN A 52 -2.02 12.05 6.17
N GLY A 53 -2.05 10.72 6.32
CA GLY A 53 -0.89 9.86 6.51
C GLY A 53 -0.86 8.73 5.48
N LEU A 54 0.32 8.47 4.91
CA LEU A 54 0.51 7.39 3.93
C LEU A 54 1.88 6.75 4.13
N ASN A 55 1.89 5.43 4.30
CA ASN A 55 3.10 4.62 4.38
C ASN A 55 3.05 3.52 3.32
N ILE A 56 4.19 3.24 2.69
CA ILE A 56 4.38 2.09 1.82
C ILE A 56 5.51 1.24 2.37
N GLN A 57 5.32 -0.06 2.33
CA GLN A 57 6.34 -1.03 2.69
C GLN A 57 6.41 -2.14 1.65
N GLN A 58 7.61 -2.64 1.42
CA GLN A 58 7.86 -3.84 0.63
C GLN A 58 8.03 -5.04 1.56
N PHE A 59 7.36 -6.14 1.23
CA PHE A 59 7.55 -7.43 1.90
C PHE A 59 8.65 -8.21 1.18
N SER A 60 9.75 -8.49 1.89
CA SER A 60 10.75 -9.48 1.51
C SER A 60 10.64 -10.69 2.43
N ASP A 61 11.27 -11.81 2.05
CA ASP A 61 11.16 -13.07 2.81
C ASP A 61 11.63 -12.94 4.27
N ASP A 62 12.65 -12.12 4.52
CA ASP A 62 13.26 -12.01 5.84
C ASP A 62 12.85 -10.73 6.60
N LYS A 63 12.24 -9.75 5.92
CA LYS A 63 11.93 -8.45 6.52
C LYS A 63 10.90 -7.64 5.74
N THR A 64 10.37 -6.63 6.41
CA THR A 64 9.58 -5.57 5.80
C THR A 64 10.44 -4.31 5.67
N ILE A 65 10.48 -3.71 4.48
CA ILE A 65 11.30 -2.54 4.16
C ILE A 65 10.37 -1.37 3.91
N GLN A 66 10.50 -0.29 4.68
CA GLN A 66 9.73 0.93 4.42
C GLN A 66 10.25 1.62 3.15
N ILE A 67 9.32 2.01 2.28
CA ILE A 67 9.63 2.69 1.02
C ILE A 67 9.42 4.19 1.21
N PRO A 68 10.46 5.02 1.01
CA PRO A 68 10.30 6.46 1.10
C PRO A 68 9.40 6.97 -0.02
N LEU A 69 8.45 7.82 0.35
CA LEU A 69 7.54 8.47 -0.58
C LEU A 69 8.00 9.89 -0.89
N LYS A 70 7.86 10.30 -2.15
CA LYS A 70 7.97 11.68 -2.59
C LYS A 70 6.64 12.09 -3.21
N ASN A 71 5.91 12.98 -2.56
CA ASN A 71 4.59 13.45 -2.99
C ASN A 71 3.58 12.31 -3.26
N GLY A 72 3.60 11.24 -2.43
CA GLY A 72 2.71 10.08 -2.61
C GLY A 72 3.14 9.11 -3.72
N SER A 73 4.32 9.31 -4.31
CA SER A 73 4.92 8.45 -5.32
C SER A 73 6.23 7.82 -4.85
N PHE A 74 6.60 6.71 -5.47
CA PHE A 74 7.92 6.08 -5.37
C PHE A 74 8.31 5.44 -6.71
N ASN A 75 9.60 5.15 -6.89
CA ASN A 75 10.07 4.44 -8.09
C ASN A 75 10.07 2.93 -7.86
N ALA A 76 9.61 2.20 -8.86
CA ALA A 76 9.71 0.75 -8.92
C ALA A 76 11.19 0.31 -8.86
N PRO A 77 11.48 -0.92 -8.39
CA PRO A 77 12.84 -1.46 -8.38
C PRO A 77 13.45 -1.47 -9.77
N LYS A 78 14.78 -1.37 -9.82
CA LYS A 78 15.57 -1.50 -11.05
C LYS A 78 15.74 -2.96 -11.46
N GLU A 79 15.94 -3.83 -10.47
CA GLU A 79 16.23 -5.23 -10.70
C GLU A 79 14.97 -6.00 -11.11
N LYS A 80 15.14 -7.00 -11.98
CA LYS A 80 14.04 -7.88 -12.39
C LYS A 80 13.61 -8.75 -11.23
N GLY A 81 12.30 -8.96 -11.11
CA GLY A 81 11.75 -9.81 -10.05
C GLY A 81 10.29 -9.50 -9.72
N ILE A 82 9.75 -10.28 -8.79
CA ILE A 82 8.40 -10.07 -8.25
C ILE A 82 8.52 -9.36 -6.90
N TYR A 83 7.76 -8.29 -6.75
CA TYR A 83 7.81 -7.41 -5.58
C TYR A 83 6.43 -7.25 -4.97
N TYR A 84 6.34 -7.46 -3.66
CA TYR A 84 5.11 -7.41 -2.89
C TYR A 84 5.11 -6.17 -2.01
N TYR A 85 4.00 -5.43 -2.02
CA TYR A 85 3.89 -4.18 -1.29
C TYR A 85 2.63 -4.11 -0.44
N GLY A 86 2.75 -3.35 0.65
CA GLY A 86 1.65 -2.94 1.50
C GLY A 86 1.57 -1.41 1.54
N ILE A 87 0.35 -0.90 1.53
CA ILE A 87 0.00 0.50 1.71
C ILE A 87 -0.75 0.59 3.03
N SER A 88 -0.41 1.56 3.87
CA SER A 88 -1.22 1.94 5.02
C SER A 88 -1.57 3.41 4.92
N ALA A 89 -2.87 3.69 4.95
CA ALA A 89 -3.44 5.02 4.82
C ALA A 89 -4.17 5.39 6.11
N PHE A 90 -3.96 6.61 6.57
CA PHE A 90 -4.47 7.10 7.84
C PHE A 90 -5.22 8.40 7.63
N TRP A 91 -6.39 8.49 8.26
CA TRP A 91 -7.14 9.72 8.44
C TRP A 91 -7.06 10.07 9.91
N THR A 92 -6.40 11.16 10.25
CA THR A 92 -6.35 11.68 11.62
C THR A 92 -7.09 13.01 11.73
N THR A 93 -7.42 13.41 12.95
CA THR A 93 -7.91 14.76 13.26
C THR A 93 -6.89 15.82 12.83
N GLU A 94 -7.34 17.07 12.66
CA GLU A 94 -6.45 18.17 12.22
C GLU A 94 -5.25 18.38 13.15
N ASP A 95 -5.42 18.14 14.45
CA ASP A 95 -4.36 18.20 15.45
C ASP A 95 -3.46 16.95 15.49
N GLY A 96 -3.76 15.95 14.66
CA GLY A 96 -3.04 14.69 14.53
C GLY A 96 -3.17 13.74 15.72
N LYS A 97 -4.02 14.04 16.71
CA LYS A 97 -4.06 13.27 17.98
C LYS A 97 -4.95 12.06 17.93
N TYR A 98 -6.01 12.08 17.12
CA TYR A 98 -7.01 11.00 17.07
C TYR A 98 -7.12 10.44 15.67
N SER A 99 -7.34 9.12 15.57
CA SER A 99 -7.66 8.46 14.31
C SER A 99 -9.14 8.62 13.99
N ASN A 100 -9.44 9.10 12.78
CA ASN A 100 -10.76 9.02 12.17
C ASN A 100 -10.94 7.70 11.42
N GLY A 101 -9.84 7.02 11.12
CA GLY A 101 -9.83 5.68 10.54
C GLY A 101 -8.57 5.40 9.75
N ASP A 102 -8.39 4.14 9.42
CA ASP A 102 -7.26 3.64 8.68
C ASP A 102 -7.66 2.48 7.78
N THR A 103 -6.93 2.34 6.68
CA THR A 103 -7.04 1.16 5.82
C THR A 103 -5.67 0.77 5.31
N SER A 104 -5.48 -0.53 5.20
CA SER A 104 -4.35 -1.11 4.50
C SER A 104 -4.79 -1.73 3.19
N SER A 105 -3.88 -1.76 2.23
CA SER A 105 -4.05 -2.47 0.96
C SER A 105 -2.73 -3.14 0.59
N VAL A 106 -2.80 -4.19 -0.21
CA VAL A 106 -1.62 -4.90 -0.72
C VAL A 106 -1.67 -5.03 -2.23
N PHE A 107 -0.50 -5.06 -2.86
CA PHE A 107 -0.37 -5.27 -4.30
C PHE A 107 0.94 -5.97 -4.68
N VAL A 108 0.98 -6.54 -5.88
CA VAL A 108 2.15 -7.23 -6.42
C VAL A 108 2.48 -6.72 -7.82
N ILE A 109 3.77 -6.47 -8.06
CA ILE A 109 4.30 -6.09 -9.37
C ILE A 109 5.40 -7.05 -9.80
N GLU A 110 5.64 -7.12 -11.10
CA GLU A 110 6.77 -7.82 -11.70
C GLU A 110 7.56 -6.83 -12.56
N ILE A 111 8.85 -6.71 -12.28
CA ILE A 111 9.78 -5.91 -13.08
C ILE A 111 10.32 -6.78 -14.20
N ARG A 112 10.05 -6.38 -15.45
CA ARG A 112 10.44 -7.11 -16.67
C ARG A 112 11.45 -6.34 -17.53
#